data_AF-A0A7C9VKS3-F1
#
_entry.id   AF-A0A7C9VKS3-F1
#
_cell.length_a   1.000
_cell.length_b   1.000
_cell.length_c   1.000
_cell.angle_alpha   90.00
_cell.angle_beta   90.00
_cell.angle_gamma   90.00
#
_symmetry.space_group_name_H-M   'P 1'
#
loop_
_entity.id
_entity.type
_entity.pdbx_description
1 polymer ?
#
loop_
_entity_poly.entity_id
_entity_poly.type
_entity_poly.pdbx_seq_one_letter_code
_entity_poly.pdbx_strand_id
1 'polypeptide(L)'
;HTPDEITELGARTLSALSMLLGWKPYLMGDKPCGTDATAFASLAGLMTPFFDSPLRQRALEFSNLVAYVDRMMARYYPGHPWQRLMMAA
;
A
#
# COMPACT_ATOMS: atom_id res chain seq x y z
N HIS A 1 19.28 1.41 12.64
CA HIS A 1 19.30 1.97 11.28
C HIS A 1 19.17 3.48 11.36
N THR A 2 19.91 4.21 10.54
CA THR A 2 19.69 5.65 10.34
C THR A 2 18.35 5.90 9.63
N PRO A 3 17.79 7.12 9.66
CA PRO A 3 16.55 7.43 8.94
C PRO A 3 16.61 7.08 7.43
N ASP A 4 17.76 7.30 6.79
CA ASP A 4 17.98 6.97 5.39
C ASP A 4 18.03 5.45 5.16
N GLU A 5 18.70 4.71 6.04
CA GLU A 5 18.72 3.24 5.99
C GLU A 5 17.33 2.63 6.20
N ILE A 6 16.52 3.21 7.10
CA ILE A 6 15.13 2.78 7.32
C ILE A 6 14.31 2.98 6.05
N THR A 7 14.45 4.16 5.41
CA THR A 7 13.74 4.48 4.18
C THR A 7 14.14 3.55 3.04
N GLU A 8 15.44 3.31 2.86
CA GLU A 8 15.97 2.41 1.84
C GLU A 8 15.52 0.96 2.04
N LEU A 9 15.55 0.47 3.29
CA LEU A 9 15.05 -0.87 3.60
C LEU A 9 13.55 -0.99 3.30
N GLY A 10 12.76 0.02 3.68
CA GLY A 10 11.34 0.08 3.35
C GLY A 10 11.07 0.10 1.85
N ALA A 11 11.84 0.89 1.08
CA ALA A 11 11.71 0.94 -0.38
C ALA A 11 12.00 -0.43 -1.03
N ARG A 12 12.99 -1.17 -0.53
CA ARG A 12 13.25 -2.55 -0.98
C ARG A 12 12.09 -3.49 -0.65
N THR A 13 11.49 -3.37 0.52
CA THR A 13 10.28 -4.13 0.89
C THR A 13 9.12 -3.82 -0.05
N LEU A 14 8.89 -2.54 -0.37
CA LEU A 14 7.84 -2.13 -1.32
C LEU A 14 8.09 -2.69 -2.72
N SER A 15 9.33 -2.65 -3.21
CA SER A 15 9.69 -3.25 -4.49
C SER A 15 9.43 -4.75 -4.52
N ALA A 16 9.83 -5.47 -3.46
CA ALA A 16 9.59 -6.91 -3.36
C ALA A 16 8.08 -7.24 -3.31
N LEU A 17 7.30 -6.45 -2.57
CA LEU A 17 5.85 -6.63 -2.49
C LEU A 17 5.16 -6.33 -3.82
N SER A 18 5.60 -5.28 -4.51
CA SER A 18 5.12 -4.93 -5.85
C SER A 18 5.40 -6.06 -6.85
N MET A 19 6.61 -6.65 -6.83
CA MET A 19 6.95 -7.81 -7.64
C MET A 19 6.11 -9.04 -7.28
N LEU A 20 5.91 -9.30 -5.99
CA LEU A 20 5.12 -10.42 -5.51
C LEU A 20 3.65 -10.31 -5.93
N LEU A 21 3.07 -9.11 -5.87
CA LEU A 21 1.72 -8.84 -6.35
C LEU A 21 1.66 -8.96 -7.87
N GLY A 22 2.60 -8.33 -8.58
CA GLY A 22 2.62 -8.28 -10.03
C GLY A 22 1.30 -7.75 -10.59
N TRP A 23 0.66 -8.56 -11.42
CA TRP A 23 -0.65 -8.29 -12.04
C TRP A 23 -1.83 -8.91 -11.29
N LYS A 24 -1.57 -9.66 -10.21
CA LYS A 24 -2.61 -10.38 -9.49
C LYS A 24 -3.52 -9.40 -8.74
N PRO A 25 -4.81 -9.72 -8.59
CA PRO A 25 -5.71 -8.89 -7.79
C PRO A 25 -5.38 -8.99 -6.29
N TYR A 26 -4.78 -10.09 -5.83
CA TYR A 26 -4.37 -10.31 -4.45
C TYR A 26 -3.02 -11.04 -4.38
N LEU A 27 -2.34 -11.00 -3.24
CA LEU A 27 -0.98 -11.54 -3.10
C LEU A 27 -0.91 -13.05 -3.39
N MET A 28 -1.95 -13.79 -3.01
CA MET A 28 -2.01 -15.26 -3.10
C MET A 28 -2.98 -15.78 -4.18
N GLY A 29 -3.34 -14.95 -5.15
CA GLY A 29 -4.17 -15.34 -6.31
C GLY A 29 -5.41 -14.47 -6.49
N ASP A 30 -6.54 -15.10 -6.82
CA ASP A 30 -7.76 -14.40 -7.26
C ASP A 30 -8.71 -14.00 -6.13
N LYS A 31 -8.48 -14.51 -4.91
CA LYS A 31 -9.28 -14.20 -3.73
C LYS A 31 -8.40 -13.65 -2.62
N PRO A 32 -8.87 -12.64 -1.86
CA PRO A 32 -8.11 -12.12 -0.73
C PRO A 32 -8.01 -13.18 0.37
N CYS A 33 -6.86 -13.24 1.03
CA CYS A 33 -6.65 -14.09 2.21
C CYS A 33 -6.10 -13.30 3.40
N GLY A 34 -5.76 -13.99 4.50
CA GLY A 34 -5.20 -13.34 5.69
C GLY A 34 -3.92 -12.54 5.40
N THR A 35 -3.08 -13.03 4.48
CA THR A 35 -1.89 -12.29 4.04
C THR A 35 -2.25 -10.95 3.42
N ASP A 36 -3.32 -10.90 2.63
CA ASP A 36 -3.79 -9.66 2.04
C ASP A 36 -4.27 -8.68 3.10
N ALA A 37 -4.99 -9.14 4.13
CA ALA A 37 -5.45 -8.27 5.20
C ALA A 37 -4.28 -7.55 5.90
N THR A 38 -3.20 -8.29 6.21
CA THR A 38 -2.00 -7.73 6.85
C THR A 38 -1.26 -6.77 5.92
N ALA A 39 -1.01 -7.17 4.66
CA ALA A 39 -0.30 -6.33 3.71
C ALA A 39 -1.07 -5.04 3.39
N PHE A 40 -2.39 -5.16 3.20
CA PHE A 40 -3.29 -4.03 3.02
C PHE A 40 -3.24 -3.07 4.22
N ALA A 41 -3.34 -3.56 5.46
CA ALA A 41 -3.35 -2.70 6.63
C ALA A 41 -2.06 -1.87 6.73
N SER A 42 -0.90 -2.52 6.51
CA SER A 42 0.40 -1.84 6.49
C SER A 42 0.51 -0.81 5.37
N LEU A 43 0.09 -1.15 4.14
CA LEU A 43 0.17 -0.24 2.99
C LEU A 43 -0.80 0.93 3.12
N ALA A 44 -2.05 0.70 3.54
CA ALA A 44 -3.03 1.77 3.75
C ALA A 44 -2.57 2.73 4.86
N GLY A 45 -2.01 2.21 5.95
CA GLY A 45 -1.41 3.01 7.00
C GLY A 45 -0.20 3.83 6.52
N LEU A 46 0.62 3.26 5.64
CA LEU A 46 1.77 3.96 5.06
C LEU A 46 1.37 5.05 4.06
N MET A 47 0.34 4.79 3.23
CA MET A 47 -0.08 5.69 2.14
C MET A 47 -1.00 6.82 2.59
N THR A 48 -1.62 6.69 3.77
CA THR A 48 -2.53 7.68 4.34
C THR A 48 -1.94 9.10 4.30
N PRO A 49 -2.75 10.15 4.10
CA PRO A 49 -2.22 11.49 3.88
C PRO A 49 -1.86 12.20 5.19
N PHE A 50 -2.20 11.59 6.33
CA PHE A 50 -1.93 12.13 7.66
C PHE A 50 -0.46 12.02 8.08
N PHE A 51 0.34 11.23 7.35
CA PHE A 51 1.77 11.09 7.60
C PHE A 51 2.55 11.61 6.41
N ASP A 52 3.40 12.61 6.63
CA ASP A 52 4.36 13.04 5.62
C ASP A 52 5.71 12.37 5.89
N SER A 53 6.13 11.48 4.99
CA SER A 53 7.40 10.78 5.10
C SER A 53 7.99 10.41 3.73
N PRO A 54 9.33 10.33 3.61
CA PRO A 54 9.97 9.86 2.38
C PRO A 54 9.47 8.49 1.92
N LEU A 55 9.25 7.57 2.86
CA LEU A 55 8.77 6.22 2.55
C LEU A 55 7.33 6.21 2.01
N ARG A 56 6.46 7.12 2.48
CA ARG A 56 5.13 7.31 1.89
C ARG A 56 5.23 7.70 0.43
N GLN A 57 6.06 8.68 0.10
CA GLN A 57 6.25 9.13 -1.29
C GLN A 57 6.72 7.97 -2.18
N ARG A 58 7.68 7.17 -1.70
CA ARG A 58 8.12 5.95 -2.40
C ARG A 58 6.99 4.94 -2.58
N ALA A 59 6.12 4.74 -1.59
CA ALA A 59 5.01 3.80 -1.70
C ALA A 59 4.02 4.22 -2.80
N LEU A 60 3.76 5.52 -2.95
CA LEU A 60 2.84 6.05 -3.96
C LEU A 60 3.38 5.93 -5.40
N GLU A 61 4.69 5.78 -5.59
CA GLU A 61 5.30 5.51 -6.91
C GLU A 61 4.93 4.11 -7.45
N PHE A 62 4.54 3.17 -6.59
CA PHE A 62 4.13 1.82 -7.00
C PHE A 62 2.63 1.75 -7.32
N SER A 63 2.26 2.11 -8.55
CA SER A 63 0.86 2.16 -9.00
C SER A 63 0.06 0.86 -8.78
N ASN A 64 0.71 -0.31 -8.89
CA ASN A 64 0.06 -1.59 -8.63
C ASN A 64 -0.28 -1.81 -7.14
N LEU A 65 0.56 -1.32 -6.22
CA LEU A 65 0.29 -1.35 -4.78
C LEU A 65 -0.81 -0.34 -4.41
N VAL A 66 -0.80 0.85 -5.01
CA VAL A 66 -1.88 1.84 -4.85
C VAL A 66 -3.22 1.26 -5.30
N ALA A 67 -3.28 0.70 -6.51
CA ALA A 67 -4.49 0.06 -7.03
C ALA A 67 -4.96 -1.13 -6.18
N TYR A 68 -4.02 -1.85 -5.55
CA TYR A 68 -4.32 -2.93 -4.62
C TYR A 68 -4.97 -2.43 -3.32
N VAL A 69 -4.40 -1.39 -2.71
CA VAL A 69 -4.98 -0.75 -1.51
C VAL A 69 -6.37 -0.19 -1.82
N ASP A 70 -6.54 0.48 -2.95
CA ASP A 70 -7.82 1.04 -3.38
C ASP A 70 -8.90 -0.03 -3.55
N ARG A 71 -8.54 -1.16 -4.16
CA ARG A 71 -9.43 -2.32 -4.29
C ARG A 71 -9.83 -2.89 -2.92
N MET A 72 -8.89 -2.99 -1.99
CA MET A 72 -9.16 -3.50 -0.63
C MET A 72 -10.03 -2.52 0.17
N MET A 73 -9.79 -1.22 0.07
CA MET A 73 -10.63 -0.18 0.69
C MET A 73 -12.06 -0.21 0.15
N ALA A 74 -12.23 -0.25 -1.17
CA ALA A 74 -13.55 -0.33 -1.78
C ALA A 74 -14.33 -1.60 -1.37
N ARG A 75 -13.63 -2.73 -1.22
CA ARG A 75 -14.25 -4.02 -0.88
C ARG A 75 -14.67 -4.11 0.58
N TYR A 76 -13.80 -3.70 1.52
CA TYR A 76 -14.00 -3.94 2.95
C TYR A 76 -14.43 -2.70 3.74
N TYR A 77 -14.20 -1.51 3.19
CA TYR A 77 -14.54 -0.23 3.82
C TYR A 77 -15.25 0.72 2.84
N PRO A 78 -16.34 0.30 2.17
CA PRO A 78 -17.00 1.10 1.12
C PRO A 78 -17.55 2.45 1.62
N GLY A 79 -17.84 2.58 2.92
CA GLY A 79 -18.28 3.84 3.52
C GLY A 79 -17.15 4.78 3.93
N HIS A 80 -15.89 4.35 3.86
CA HIS A 80 -14.74 5.17 4.20
C HIS A 80 -14.39 6.13 3.05
N PRO A 81 -14.13 7.43 3.27
CA PRO A 81 -13.88 8.42 2.22
C PRO A 81 -12.46 8.33 1.62
N TRP A 82 -11.92 7.11 1.44
CA TRP A 82 -10.52 6.86 1.09
C TRP A 82 -10.05 7.62 -0.14
N GLN A 83 -10.74 7.48 -1.28
CA GLN A 83 -10.38 8.14 -2.54
C GLN A 83 -10.38 9.66 -2.41
N ARG A 84 -11.36 10.22 -1.69
CA ARG A 84 -11.43 11.67 -1.45
C ARG A 84 -10.23 12.16 -0.64
N LEU A 85 -9.82 11.40 0.39
CA LEU A 85 -8.66 11.72 1.20
C LEU A 85 -7.36 11.65 0.40
N MET A 86 -7.21 10.63 -0.45
CA MET A 86 -6.03 10.48 -1.31
C MET A 86 -5.91 11.59 -2.35
N MET A 87 -7.01 12.06 -2.92
CA MET A 87 -7.01 13.16 -3.90
C MET A 87 -6.74 14.55 -3.30
N ALA A 88 -7.01 14.72 -2.01
CA ALA A 88 -6.87 16.00 -1.32
C ALA A 88 -5.46 16.22 -0.73
N ALA A 89 -4.55 15.25 -0.89
CA ALA A 89 -3.23 15.19 -0.28
C ALA A 89 -2.12 15.26 -1.33
#